data_AF-R5E8B0-F1
#
_entry.id   AF-R5E8B0-F1
#
_cell.length_a   1.000
_cell.length_b   1.000
_cell.length_c   1.000
_cell.angle_alpha   90.00
_cell.angle_beta   90.00
_cell.angle_gamma   90.00
#
_symmetry.space_group_name_H-M   'P 1'
#
loop_
_entity.id
_entity.type
_entity.pdbx_description
1 polymer ?
#
loop_
_entity_poly.entity_id
_entity_poly.type
_entity_poly.pdbx_seq_one_letter_code
_entity_poly.pdbx_strand_id
1 'polypeptide(L)'
;MKKIWLGMVIVLMVGCLAGCAREAGKYSKNTLLIKKNGSIVEIAVEDYKDSSVKAEDLKTYIDEQISDYNDEQGKKVVRNESLNTEDMSKVKLVLSYKGMEDYNGFNNLDCILKNADACEEKDMTGTYKSVEDGKSAKVSDILATKKAKVLSVSEKTDVVVKGDILYYNNQVKVKDGIASTTGKENAIIVYK
;
A
#
# COMPACT_ATOMS: atom_id res chain seq x y z
N MET A 1 8.88 17.50 52.40
CA MET A 1 7.93 16.57 51.76
C MET A 1 7.23 17.26 50.60
N LYS A 2 7.11 16.57 49.47
CA LYS A 2 6.38 16.90 48.22
C LYS A 2 7.08 17.90 47.28
N LYS A 3 7.18 17.72 45.96
CA LYS A 3 7.24 16.59 45.00
C LYS A 3 7.66 17.27 43.66
N ILE A 4 8.55 16.64 42.90
CA ILE A 4 9.00 17.09 41.57
C ILE A 4 7.83 17.02 40.58
N TRP A 5 7.68 17.98 39.66
CA TRP A 5 7.14 17.65 38.34
C TRP A 5 7.83 18.47 37.23
N LEU A 6 8.73 17.80 36.53
CA LEU A 6 9.32 18.23 35.28
C LEU A 6 8.24 18.07 34.20
N GLY A 7 7.67 19.17 33.73
CA GLY A 7 6.71 19.14 32.63
C GLY A 7 7.40 18.70 31.33
N MET A 8 7.14 17.48 30.89
CA MET A 8 7.48 17.04 29.53
C MET A 8 6.67 17.87 28.53
N VAL A 9 7.35 18.78 27.84
CA VAL A 9 6.83 19.38 26.61
C VAL A 9 6.86 18.30 25.53
N ILE A 10 5.78 17.54 25.42
CA ILE A 10 5.50 16.71 24.24
C ILE A 10 5.16 17.71 23.13
N VAL A 11 6.16 18.08 22.32
CA VAL A 11 5.93 18.73 21.04
C VAL A 11 5.26 17.71 20.13
N LEU A 12 3.94 17.73 20.14
CA LEU A 12 3.08 17.04 19.19
C LEU A 12 3.43 17.59 17.79
N MET A 13 4.26 16.87 17.04
CA MET A 13 4.46 17.08 15.60
C MET A 13 3.17 16.74 14.85
N VAL A 14 2.16 17.60 14.96
CA VAL A 14 0.98 17.62 14.07
C VAL A 14 1.41 18.38 12.82
N GLY A 15 2.24 17.75 11.97
CA GLY A 15 2.91 18.45 10.87
C GLY A 15 2.99 17.74 9.52
N CYS A 16 2.52 16.49 9.39
CA CYS A 16 2.67 15.72 8.14
C CYS A 16 1.36 15.13 7.58
N LEU A 17 0.20 15.46 8.15
CA LEU A 17 -1.08 14.77 7.86
C LEU A 17 -1.71 15.14 6.50
N ALA A 18 -1.39 16.30 5.92
CA ALA A 18 -1.97 16.68 4.63
C ALA A 18 -1.28 16.05 3.40
N GLY A 19 -0.15 15.36 3.59
CA GLY A 19 0.66 14.86 2.47
C GLY A 19 -0.01 13.70 1.73
N CYS A 20 -0.41 12.66 2.46
CA CYS A 20 -0.98 11.44 1.90
C CYS A 20 -2.29 11.69 1.17
N ALA A 21 -3.23 12.42 1.80
CA ALA A 21 -4.52 12.74 1.19
C ALA A 21 -4.38 13.58 -0.10
N ARG A 22 -3.45 14.56 -0.14
CA ARG A 22 -3.19 15.37 -1.34
C ARG A 22 -2.58 14.55 -2.47
N GLU A 23 -1.67 13.63 -2.15
CA GLU A 23 -1.10 12.72 -3.14
C GLU A 23 -2.15 11.75 -3.67
N ALA A 24 -3.01 11.22 -2.80
CA ALA A 24 -4.12 10.34 -3.14
C ALA A 24 -5.17 10.98 -4.05
N GLY A 25 -5.32 12.30 -4.00
CA GLY A 25 -6.21 13.06 -4.90
C GLY A 25 -5.92 12.85 -6.39
N LYS A 26 -4.69 12.44 -6.75
CA LYS A 26 -4.26 12.20 -8.14
C LYS A 26 -4.81 10.91 -8.74
N TYR A 27 -5.24 9.97 -7.91
CA TYR A 27 -5.65 8.63 -8.33
C TYR A 27 -7.16 8.50 -8.28
N SER A 28 -7.73 7.79 -9.25
CA SER A 28 -9.19 7.61 -9.40
C SER A 28 -9.61 6.15 -9.46
N LYS A 29 -8.71 5.24 -9.10
CA LYS A 29 -8.88 3.79 -9.05
C LYS A 29 -8.22 3.28 -7.76
N ASN A 30 -8.46 2.01 -7.44
CA ASN A 30 -7.73 1.34 -6.37
C ASN A 30 -6.22 1.44 -6.64
N THR A 31 -5.47 1.95 -5.68
CA THR A 31 -4.04 2.21 -5.85
C THR A 31 -3.27 2.01 -4.55
N LEU A 32 -2.16 1.28 -4.63
CA LEU A 32 -1.17 1.18 -3.57
C LEU A 32 0.04 2.05 -3.88
N LEU A 33 0.36 2.97 -2.97
CA LEU A 33 1.58 3.78 -3.01
C LEU A 33 2.62 3.23 -2.04
N ILE A 34 3.70 2.66 -2.57
CA ILE A 34 4.79 2.12 -1.77
C ILE A 34 5.85 3.19 -1.55
N LYS A 35 5.96 3.68 -0.31
CA LYS A 35 6.90 4.76 0.05
C LYS A 35 8.32 4.24 0.23
N LYS A 36 9.30 5.13 0.14
CA LYS A 36 10.74 4.80 0.25
C LYS A 36 11.10 4.07 1.56
N ASN A 37 10.48 4.50 2.66
CA ASN A 37 10.64 3.92 4.00
C ASN A 37 9.88 2.60 4.21
N GLY A 38 9.15 2.09 3.20
CA GLY A 38 8.36 0.87 3.28
C GLY A 38 6.94 1.03 3.81
N SER A 39 6.54 2.24 4.22
CA SER A 39 5.13 2.50 4.55
C SER A 39 4.26 2.47 3.30
N ILE A 40 2.99 2.13 3.45
CA ILE A 40 2.05 1.95 2.35
C ILE A 40 0.92 2.98 2.51
N VAL A 41 0.50 3.59 1.41
CA VAL A 41 -0.76 4.33 1.35
C VAL A 41 -1.67 3.61 0.37
N GLU A 42 -2.81 3.17 0.85
CA GLU A 42 -3.86 2.59 0.04
C GLU A 42 -4.90 3.66 -0.29
N ILE A 43 -5.39 3.60 -1.51
CA ILE A 43 -6.47 4.42 -2.01
C ILE A 43 -7.50 3.44 -2.55
N ALA A 44 -8.63 3.31 -1.87
CA ALA A 44 -9.77 2.51 -2.33
C ALA A 44 -10.82 3.46 -2.93
N VAL A 45 -11.28 3.15 -4.14
CA VAL A 45 -12.28 3.93 -4.88
C VAL A 45 -13.39 2.98 -5.30
N GLU A 46 -14.53 3.08 -4.61
CA GLU A 46 -15.61 2.11 -4.72
C GLU A 46 -16.95 2.79 -5.03
N ASP A 47 -17.82 2.07 -5.73
CA ASP A 47 -19.18 2.50 -6.08
C ASP A 47 -20.20 1.87 -5.14
N TYR A 48 -20.83 2.70 -4.34
CA TYR A 48 -21.91 2.36 -3.40
C TYR A 48 -23.27 2.93 -3.82
N LYS A 49 -23.42 3.46 -5.04
CA LYS A 49 -24.64 4.18 -5.45
C LYS A 49 -25.92 3.35 -5.31
N ASP A 50 -25.82 2.06 -5.62
CA ASP A 50 -26.93 1.11 -5.55
C ASP A 50 -26.90 0.27 -4.26
N SER A 51 -26.02 0.62 -3.31
CA SER A 51 -25.91 -0.05 -2.01
C SER A 51 -26.89 0.54 -1.00
N SER A 52 -27.30 -0.26 -0.02
CA SER A 52 -28.02 0.22 1.17
C SER A 52 -27.12 0.84 2.23
N VAL A 53 -25.80 0.80 2.04
CA VAL A 53 -24.80 1.34 2.97
C VAL A 53 -24.89 2.87 3.03
N LYS A 54 -25.00 3.41 4.24
CA LYS A 54 -24.96 4.85 4.48
C LYS A 54 -23.53 5.32 4.74
N ALA A 55 -23.25 6.58 4.40
CA ALA A 55 -21.95 7.20 4.65
C ALA A 55 -21.53 7.18 6.13
N GLU A 56 -22.47 7.38 7.05
CA GLU A 56 -22.23 7.35 8.50
C GLU A 56 -21.89 5.95 9.02
N ASP A 57 -22.60 4.93 8.51
CA ASP A 57 -22.37 3.52 8.85
C ASP A 57 -20.99 3.08 8.33
N LEU A 58 -20.66 3.45 7.09
CA LEU A 58 -19.36 3.16 6.48
C LEU A 58 -18.22 3.80 7.27
N LYS A 59 -18.37 5.07 7.67
CA LYS A 59 -17.36 5.76 8.49
C LYS A 59 -17.16 5.07 9.84
N THR A 60 -18.26 4.73 10.51
CA THR A 60 -18.22 4.06 11.81
C THR A 60 -17.52 2.71 11.70
N TYR A 61 -17.89 1.92 10.69
CA TYR A 61 -17.26 0.63 10.41
C TYR A 61 -15.75 0.75 10.19
N ILE A 62 -15.31 1.69 9.33
CA ILE A 62 -13.87 1.89 9.06
C ILE A 62 -13.13 2.30 10.33
N ASP A 63 -13.68 3.22 11.12
CA ASP A 63 -13.05 3.68 12.35
C ASP A 63 -12.95 2.55 13.40
N GLU A 64 -13.97 1.70 13.51
CA GLU A 64 -13.97 0.51 14.37
C GLU A 64 -12.90 -0.49 13.94
N GLN A 65 -12.84 -0.88 12.65
CA GLN A 65 -11.81 -1.82 12.17
C GLN A 65 -10.39 -1.31 12.43
N ILE A 66 -10.15 0.00 12.22
CA ILE A 66 -8.85 0.62 12.50
C ILE A 66 -8.55 0.64 13.99
N SER A 67 -9.54 0.89 14.85
CA SER A 67 -9.37 0.87 16.30
C SER A 67 -9.01 -0.53 16.77
N ASP A 68 -9.82 -1.53 16.42
CA ASP A 68 -9.66 -2.92 16.83
C ASP A 68 -8.27 -3.44 16.44
N TYR A 69 -7.87 -3.25 15.17
CA TYR A 69 -6.56 -3.68 14.71
C TYR A 69 -5.42 -2.97 15.44
N ASN A 70 -5.50 -1.66 15.64
CA ASN A 70 -4.45 -0.92 16.35
C ASN A 70 -4.35 -1.30 17.84
N ASP A 71 -5.48 -1.63 18.47
CA ASP A 71 -5.53 -2.09 19.86
C ASP A 71 -4.91 -3.49 19.99
N GLU A 72 -5.19 -4.41 19.05
CA GLU A 72 -4.52 -5.71 18.94
C GLU A 72 -3.00 -5.56 18.77
N GLN A 73 -2.56 -4.59 17.96
CA GLN A 73 -1.13 -4.32 17.76
C GLN A 73 -0.49 -3.55 18.92
N GLY A 74 -1.27 -2.96 19.82
CA GLY A 74 -0.83 -2.13 20.94
C GLY A 74 -0.18 -0.79 20.53
N LYS A 75 -0.39 -0.34 19.28
CA LYS A 75 0.20 0.89 18.71
C LYS A 75 -0.58 1.32 17.46
N LYS A 76 -0.55 2.62 17.16
CA LYS A 76 -1.16 3.19 15.94
C LYS A 76 -0.31 2.90 14.69
N VAL A 77 -0.60 1.80 14.01
CA VAL A 77 0.06 1.34 12.78
C VAL A 77 -0.77 1.52 11.52
N VAL A 78 -2.10 1.57 11.65
CA VAL A 78 -3.04 1.93 10.58
C VAL A 78 -3.68 3.27 10.90
N ARG A 79 -3.84 4.14 9.88
CA ARG A 79 -4.48 5.44 10.02
C ARG A 79 -5.46 5.70 8.88
N ASN A 80 -6.62 6.23 9.24
CA ASN A 80 -7.52 6.87 8.29
C ASN A 80 -6.96 8.26 7.93
N GLU A 81 -6.51 8.43 6.70
CA GLU A 81 -6.00 9.71 6.19
C GLU A 81 -7.13 10.59 5.63
N SER A 82 -8.10 9.97 4.97
CA SER A 82 -9.32 10.64 4.50
C SER A 82 -10.38 9.62 4.07
N LEU A 83 -11.65 9.96 4.28
CA LEU A 83 -12.81 9.28 3.69
C LEU A 83 -13.69 10.34 3.03
N ASN A 84 -13.88 10.25 1.71
CA ASN A 84 -14.84 11.06 0.97
C ASN A 84 -16.05 10.21 0.58
N THR A 85 -17.21 10.58 1.10
CA THR A 85 -18.52 9.95 0.87
C THR A 85 -19.55 10.95 0.34
N GLU A 86 -19.11 12.11 -0.19
CA GLU A 86 -19.99 13.13 -0.76
C GLU A 86 -20.74 12.61 -1.99
N ASP A 87 -20.06 11.78 -2.79
CA ASP A 87 -20.63 11.05 -3.91
C ASP A 87 -20.51 9.55 -3.63
N MET A 88 -21.64 8.93 -3.29
CA MET A 88 -21.68 7.49 -3.01
C MET A 88 -21.41 6.62 -4.25
N SER A 89 -21.44 7.17 -5.47
CA SER A 89 -20.99 6.43 -6.67
C SER A 89 -19.47 6.37 -6.83
N LYS A 90 -18.74 7.12 -5.99
CA LYS A 90 -17.29 7.21 -6.03
C LYS A 90 -16.73 7.52 -4.65
N VAL A 91 -17.04 6.66 -3.69
CA VAL A 91 -16.48 6.75 -2.36
C VAL A 91 -14.97 6.56 -2.45
N LYS A 92 -14.20 7.44 -1.80
CA LYS A 92 -12.74 7.37 -1.75
C LYS A 92 -12.26 7.27 -0.33
N LEU A 93 -11.69 6.12 0.03
CA LEU A 93 -10.99 5.90 1.29
C LEU A 93 -9.47 5.94 1.05
N VAL A 94 -8.75 6.62 1.95
CA VAL A 94 -7.28 6.66 1.96
C VAL A 94 -6.80 6.21 3.32
N LEU A 95 -6.10 5.08 3.35
CA LEU A 95 -5.49 4.51 4.55
C LEU A 95 -3.97 4.55 4.45
N SER A 96 -3.30 4.76 5.58
CA SER A 96 -1.85 4.56 5.67
C SER A 96 -1.49 3.46 6.65
N TYR A 97 -0.50 2.66 6.24
CA TYR A 97 0.02 1.51 6.98
C TYR A 97 1.50 1.73 7.25
N LYS A 98 1.95 1.39 8.46
CA LYS A 98 3.36 1.54 8.84
C LYS A 98 4.28 0.65 7.98
N GLY A 99 3.83 -0.53 7.58
CA GLY A 99 4.52 -1.39 6.61
C GLY A 99 3.64 -2.50 6.04
N MET A 100 4.27 -3.41 5.28
CA MET A 100 3.58 -4.53 4.64
C MET A 100 2.96 -5.52 5.64
N GLU A 101 3.60 -5.70 6.81
CA GLU A 101 3.04 -6.52 7.90
C GLU A 101 1.68 -5.97 8.36
N ASP A 102 1.59 -4.65 8.55
CA ASP A 102 0.35 -4.02 9.00
C ASP A 102 -0.72 -4.01 7.89
N TYR A 103 -0.30 -3.84 6.62
CA TYR A 103 -1.20 -3.96 5.46
C TYR A 103 -1.80 -5.37 5.35
N ASN A 104 -0.96 -6.39 5.49
CA ASN A 104 -1.37 -7.79 5.44
C ASN A 104 -2.28 -8.15 6.62
N GLY A 105 -1.92 -7.75 7.84
CA GLY A 105 -2.72 -8.06 9.02
C GLY A 105 -4.08 -7.39 8.99
N PHE A 106 -4.15 -6.13 8.58
CA PHE A 106 -5.41 -5.38 8.51
C PHE A 106 -6.35 -5.92 7.42
N ASN A 107 -5.81 -6.25 6.24
CA ASN A 107 -6.60 -6.70 5.09
C ASN A 107 -6.71 -8.24 4.96
N ASN A 108 -6.12 -8.99 5.89
CA ASN A 108 -6.02 -10.45 5.85
C ASN A 108 -5.40 -10.98 4.54
N LEU A 109 -4.22 -10.44 4.19
CA LEU A 109 -3.47 -10.76 2.98
C LEU A 109 -2.10 -11.38 3.30
N ASP A 110 -1.42 -11.88 2.27
CA ASP A 110 -0.04 -12.38 2.34
C ASP A 110 0.83 -11.77 1.22
N CYS A 111 0.83 -10.43 1.15
CA CYS A 111 1.65 -9.68 0.20
C CYS A 111 3.11 -9.62 0.68
N ILE A 112 4.05 -9.51 -0.26
CA ILE A 112 5.49 -9.51 0.05
C ILE A 112 6.08 -8.14 -0.28
N LEU A 113 6.93 -7.60 0.61
CA LEU A 113 7.84 -6.50 0.29
C LEU A 113 9.22 -6.80 0.88
N LYS A 114 10.16 -7.20 0.03
CA LYS A 114 11.51 -7.62 0.43
C LYS A 114 12.56 -7.00 -0.48
N ASN A 115 13.83 -7.00 -0.05
CA ASN A 115 14.93 -6.79 -0.98
C ASN A 115 15.06 -8.02 -1.89
N ALA A 116 15.48 -7.81 -3.14
CA ALA A 116 15.63 -8.89 -4.11
C ALA A 116 16.64 -9.96 -3.65
N ASP A 117 17.68 -9.58 -2.92
CA ASP A 117 18.68 -10.50 -2.35
C ASP A 117 18.16 -11.35 -1.18
N ALA A 118 16.97 -11.04 -0.66
CA ALA A 118 16.29 -11.80 0.39
C ALA A 118 15.10 -12.63 -0.14
N CYS A 119 14.89 -12.65 -1.45
CA CYS A 119 13.88 -13.48 -2.12
C CYS A 119 14.50 -14.76 -2.65
N GLU A 120 13.73 -15.84 -2.62
CA GLU A 120 14.09 -17.12 -3.23
C GLU A 120 13.40 -17.30 -4.59
N GLU A 121 13.88 -18.20 -5.45
CA GLU A 121 13.25 -18.44 -6.76
C GLU A 121 11.78 -18.87 -6.64
N LYS A 122 11.43 -19.61 -5.58
CA LYS A 122 10.04 -20.02 -5.30
C LYS A 122 9.11 -18.83 -5.03
N ASP A 123 9.65 -17.69 -4.60
CA ASP A 123 8.88 -16.47 -4.35
C ASP A 123 8.59 -15.72 -5.67
N MET A 124 9.27 -16.09 -6.76
CA MET A 124 9.27 -15.40 -8.04
C MET A 124 8.47 -16.18 -9.11
N THR A 125 7.15 -16.16 -8.99
CA THR A 125 6.25 -16.89 -9.89
C THR A 125 6.04 -16.21 -11.24
N GLY A 126 5.70 -17.02 -12.26
CA GLY A 126 5.37 -16.54 -13.59
C GLY A 126 6.58 -16.28 -14.49
N THR A 127 6.35 -15.48 -15.53
CA THR A 127 7.39 -15.08 -16.50
C THR A 127 7.61 -13.57 -16.44
N TYR A 128 8.86 -13.14 -16.54
CA TYR A 128 9.25 -11.76 -16.28
C TYR A 128 9.70 -11.03 -17.54
N LYS A 129 9.45 -9.73 -17.57
CA LYS A 129 9.98 -8.82 -18.59
C LYS A 129 10.63 -7.60 -17.96
N SER A 130 11.64 -7.05 -18.65
CA SER A 130 12.21 -5.74 -18.34
C SER A 130 11.29 -4.63 -18.82
N VAL A 131 11.14 -3.57 -18.02
CA VAL A 131 10.43 -2.34 -18.42
C VAL A 131 11.21 -1.59 -19.51
N GLU A 132 12.55 -1.63 -19.46
CA GLU A 132 13.41 -0.84 -20.34
C GLU A 132 13.26 -1.23 -21.82
N ASP A 133 13.26 -2.53 -22.11
CA ASP A 133 13.28 -3.05 -23.49
C ASP A 133 12.19 -4.09 -23.80
N GLY A 134 11.36 -4.44 -22.81
CA GLY A 134 10.28 -5.41 -22.96
C GLY A 134 10.74 -6.87 -23.12
N LYS A 135 12.05 -7.15 -23.02
CA LYS A 135 12.59 -8.50 -23.21
C LYS A 135 12.38 -9.38 -21.97
N SER A 136 12.38 -10.68 -22.21
CA SER A 136 12.31 -11.69 -21.14
C SER A 136 13.49 -11.56 -20.18
N ALA A 137 13.24 -11.68 -18.88
CA ALA A 137 14.24 -11.61 -17.83
C ALA A 137 14.25 -12.91 -17.00
N LYS A 138 15.44 -13.39 -16.63
CA LYS A 138 15.59 -14.57 -15.76
C LYS A 138 15.49 -14.16 -14.31
N VAL A 139 14.85 -15.01 -13.49
CA VAL A 139 14.73 -14.79 -12.04
C VAL A 139 16.09 -14.60 -11.38
N SER A 140 17.10 -15.39 -11.74
CA SER A 140 18.47 -15.26 -11.21
C SER A 140 19.05 -13.84 -11.39
N ASP A 141 18.81 -13.23 -12.55
CA ASP A 141 19.34 -11.91 -12.89
C ASP A 141 18.57 -10.81 -12.15
N ILE A 142 17.25 -11.00 -12.01
CA ILE A 142 16.37 -10.13 -11.21
C ILE A 142 16.82 -10.12 -9.74
N LEU A 143 17.00 -11.29 -9.14
CA LEU A 143 17.41 -11.42 -7.72
C LEU A 143 18.83 -10.88 -7.46
N ALA A 144 19.72 -10.92 -8.46
CA ALA A 144 21.05 -10.31 -8.40
C ALA A 144 21.04 -8.78 -8.52
N THR A 145 19.89 -8.15 -8.78
CA THR A 145 19.80 -6.70 -8.96
C THR A 145 20.00 -5.96 -7.64
N LYS A 146 21.18 -5.36 -7.47
CA LYS A 146 21.55 -4.66 -6.23
C LYS A 146 20.57 -3.57 -5.86
N LYS A 147 20.12 -3.59 -4.60
CA LYS A 147 19.17 -2.64 -3.99
C LYS A 147 17.76 -2.65 -4.60
N ALA A 148 17.44 -3.61 -5.48
CA ALA A 148 16.08 -3.78 -5.93
C ALA A 148 15.22 -4.34 -4.78
N LYS A 149 13.95 -3.97 -4.80
CA LYS A 149 12.90 -4.54 -3.95
C LYS A 149 11.95 -5.34 -4.80
N VAL A 150 11.46 -6.44 -4.24
CA VAL A 150 10.40 -7.27 -4.80
C VAL A 150 9.12 -7.00 -4.02
N LEU A 151 8.07 -6.63 -4.74
CA LEU A 151 6.72 -6.48 -4.24
C LEU A 151 5.84 -7.55 -4.88
N SER A 152 5.15 -8.35 -4.06
CA SER A 152 4.12 -9.30 -4.50
C SER A 152 2.76 -8.85 -3.96
N VAL A 153 1.77 -8.70 -4.84
CA VAL A 153 0.39 -8.30 -4.50
C VAL A 153 -0.59 -9.27 -5.16
N SER A 154 -1.58 -9.74 -4.41
CA SER A 154 -2.60 -10.67 -4.92
C SER A 154 -3.84 -9.97 -5.49
N GLU A 155 -4.08 -8.71 -5.10
CA GLU A 155 -5.29 -7.96 -5.46
C GLU A 155 -5.19 -7.30 -6.83
N LYS A 156 -6.36 -6.94 -7.40
CA LYS A 156 -6.47 -6.12 -8.61
C LYS A 156 -6.42 -4.64 -8.24
N THR A 157 -5.27 -4.01 -8.45
CA THR A 157 -5.00 -2.63 -8.05
C THR A 157 -3.93 -2.01 -8.95
N ASP A 158 -3.88 -0.69 -8.98
CA ASP A 158 -2.72 0.02 -9.51
C ASP A 158 -1.64 0.11 -8.42
N VAL A 159 -0.38 0.02 -8.80
CA VAL A 159 0.75 0.13 -7.88
C VAL A 159 1.68 1.23 -8.37
N VAL A 160 2.02 2.12 -7.43
CA VAL A 160 3.01 3.17 -7.63
C VAL A 160 4.08 3.04 -6.57
N VAL A 161 5.32 2.93 -7.02
CA VAL A 161 6.48 2.78 -6.13
C VAL A 161 7.29 4.05 -6.11
N LYS A 162 7.92 4.36 -4.97
CA LYS A 162 8.95 5.41 -4.93
C LYS A 162 10.26 4.85 -5.48
N GLY A 163 10.43 4.94 -6.79
CA GLY A 163 11.58 4.42 -7.53
C GLY A 163 11.18 4.13 -8.97
N ASP A 164 12.07 3.46 -9.71
CA ASP A 164 11.82 3.01 -11.07
C ASP A 164 11.43 1.52 -11.06
N ILE A 165 10.37 1.17 -11.78
CA ILE A 165 10.00 -0.24 -12.00
C ILE A 165 10.98 -0.81 -13.03
N LEU A 166 11.66 -1.88 -12.65
CA LEU A 166 12.68 -2.54 -13.46
C LEU A 166 12.12 -3.77 -14.18
N TYR A 167 11.41 -4.61 -13.43
CA TYR A 167 10.86 -5.87 -13.94
C TYR A 167 9.46 -6.10 -13.39
N TYR A 168 8.69 -6.90 -14.12
CA TYR A 168 7.37 -7.33 -13.70
C TYR A 168 7.01 -8.68 -14.31
N ASN A 169 6.19 -9.46 -13.60
CA ASN A 169 5.72 -10.75 -14.11
C ASN A 169 4.50 -10.58 -15.04
N ASN A 170 4.04 -11.68 -15.64
CA ASN A 170 2.91 -11.71 -16.58
C ASN A 170 1.53 -11.36 -15.96
N GLN A 171 1.46 -11.08 -14.65
CA GLN A 171 0.26 -10.61 -13.96
C GLN A 171 0.22 -9.07 -13.82
N VAL A 172 1.18 -8.37 -14.43
CA VAL A 172 1.33 -6.92 -14.36
C VAL A 172 1.38 -6.32 -15.75
N LYS A 173 0.78 -5.13 -15.91
CA LYS A 173 1.03 -4.23 -17.04
C LYS A 173 1.58 -2.92 -16.52
N VAL A 174 2.71 -2.47 -17.06
CA VAL A 174 3.30 -1.18 -16.71
C VAL A 174 3.00 -0.16 -17.80
N LYS A 175 2.48 1.00 -17.39
CA LYS A 175 2.28 2.15 -18.27
C LYS A 175 2.50 3.43 -17.46
N ASP A 176 3.28 4.36 -18.00
CA ASP A 176 3.55 5.68 -17.39
C ASP A 176 4.01 5.60 -15.92
N GLY A 177 4.84 4.59 -15.61
CA GLY A 177 5.36 4.35 -14.25
C GLY A 177 4.37 3.71 -13.27
N ILE A 178 3.17 3.34 -13.73
CA ILE A 178 2.13 2.68 -12.93
C ILE A 178 2.06 1.21 -13.33
N ALA A 179 2.10 0.31 -12.35
CA ALA A 179 1.90 -1.12 -12.53
C ALA A 179 0.46 -1.51 -12.20
N SER A 180 -0.35 -1.87 -13.20
CA SER A 180 -1.70 -2.41 -13.00
C SER A 180 -1.66 -3.93 -12.87
N THR A 181 -2.20 -4.47 -11.78
CA THR A 181 -2.24 -5.91 -11.49
C THR A 181 -3.54 -6.55 -11.98
N THR A 182 -3.52 -7.86 -12.25
CA THR A 182 -4.71 -8.60 -12.73
C THR A 182 -5.65 -9.02 -11.61
N GLY A 183 -5.13 -9.26 -10.40
CA GLY A 183 -5.85 -9.86 -9.27
C GLY A 183 -6.18 -11.34 -9.43
N LYS A 184 -5.57 -12.04 -10.40
CA LYS A 184 -5.83 -13.48 -10.66
C LYS A 184 -4.84 -14.40 -9.96
N GLU A 185 -3.59 -13.98 -9.94
CA GLU A 185 -2.45 -14.62 -9.28
C GLU A 185 -1.56 -13.49 -8.75
N ASN A 186 -0.54 -13.85 -7.97
CA ASN A 186 0.41 -12.88 -7.43
C ASN A 186 1.10 -12.07 -8.54
N ALA A 187 0.82 -10.78 -8.54
CA ALA A 187 1.51 -9.78 -9.33
C ALA A 187 2.82 -9.42 -8.67
N ILE A 188 3.92 -9.63 -9.39
CA ILE A 188 5.27 -9.40 -8.88
C ILE A 188 5.90 -8.23 -9.62
N ILE A 189 6.30 -7.21 -8.86
CA ILE A 189 6.87 -5.96 -9.33
C ILE A 189 8.24 -5.80 -8.68
N VAL A 190 9.28 -5.57 -9.49
CA VAL A 190 10.65 -5.36 -9.01
C VAL A 190 11.07 -3.94 -9.34
N TYR A 191 11.50 -3.19 -8.33
CA TYR A 191 11.75 -1.75 -8.45
C TYR A 191 12.93 -1.28 -7.60
N LYS A 192 13.43 -0.08 -7.86
CA LYS A 192 14.59 0.49 -7.14
C LYS A 192 14.55 2.00 -6.99
#